data_AF-A0A7K5ZB87-F1
#
_entry.id   AF-A0A7K5ZB87-F1
#
_cell.length_a   1.000
_cell.length_b   1.000
_cell.length_c   1.000
_cell.angle_alpha   90.00
_cell.angle_beta   90.00
_cell.angle_gamma   90.00
#
_symmetry.space_group_name_H-M   'P 1'
#
loop_
_entity.id
_entity.type
_entity.pdbx_description
1 polymer ?
#
loop_
_entity_poly.entity_id
_entity_poly.type
_entity_poly.pdbx_seq_one_letter_code
_entity_poly.pdbx_strand_id
1 'polypeptide(L)'
;PAMGGCSRSAWILPLFLAGLVQPGWSEEREKVDCYKSVKDTIYNYGAMTIDGDEYIPFERYRGKMVLFVNGGGCRCGGMHGVLLSHPWLCLPAELNALQNELRDQGLVVLGFPSNQFGKQEPGQNSEILPALKHVRPGGGFEPNFQLFQKGDVNGAKEQKVFTFLKNACPPVTEEFGNPNKLFWEPLRIHDIKWNFEKFLVGPDGVPIMRWYHRANIEVVKNDIMAYLRQRQEQ
;
A
#
# COMPACT_ATOMS: atom_id res chain seq x y z
N PRO A 1 29.05 -39.01 -69.27
CA PRO A 1 27.65 -38.66 -68.95
C PRO A 1 27.62 -37.38 -68.11
N ALA A 2 27.37 -36.27 -68.81
CA ALA A 2 27.26 -34.92 -68.26
C ALA A 2 25.87 -34.67 -67.62
N MET A 3 25.77 -33.47 -67.02
CA MET A 3 24.62 -32.79 -66.40
C MET A 3 24.69 -32.79 -64.87
N GLY A 4 24.70 -31.65 -64.17
CA GLY A 4 24.56 -30.25 -64.57
C GLY A 4 24.51 -29.41 -63.29
N GLY A 5 25.13 -28.24 -63.32
CA GLY A 5 25.06 -27.28 -62.22
C GLY A 5 23.72 -26.55 -62.16
N CYS A 6 23.39 -25.99 -61.00
CA CYS A 6 22.73 -24.69 -60.92
C CYS A 6 22.89 -24.12 -59.51
N SER A 7 23.74 -23.10 -59.40
CA SER A 7 23.80 -22.17 -58.28
C SER A 7 22.46 -21.45 -58.15
N ARG A 8 21.85 -21.48 -56.96
CA ARG A 8 20.76 -20.58 -56.58
C ARG A 8 21.16 -19.81 -55.34
N SER A 9 21.76 -18.66 -55.58
CA SER A 9 21.77 -17.51 -54.69
C SER A 9 20.33 -17.09 -54.41
N ALA A 10 19.89 -17.21 -53.16
CA ALA A 10 18.65 -16.62 -52.67
C ALA A 10 18.96 -15.78 -51.43
N TRP A 11 19.10 -14.50 -51.70
CA TRP A 11 19.10 -13.34 -50.82
C TRP A 11 18.53 -13.56 -49.41
N ILE A 12 19.42 -13.45 -48.42
CA ILE A 12 19.05 -13.22 -47.01
C ILE A 12 18.52 -11.79 -46.94
N LEU A 13 17.20 -11.63 -46.86
CA LEU A 13 16.56 -10.38 -46.46
C LEU A 13 16.87 -10.13 -44.98
N PRO A 14 17.59 -9.05 -44.61
CA PRO A 14 17.69 -8.69 -43.21
C PRO A 14 16.32 -8.17 -42.78
N LEU A 15 15.65 -8.93 -41.92
CA LEU A 15 14.51 -8.46 -41.14
C LEU A 15 15.00 -7.27 -40.29
N PHE A 16 14.80 -6.06 -40.80
CA PHE A 16 14.94 -4.84 -40.02
C PHE A 16 13.92 -4.90 -38.89
N LEU A 17 14.44 -5.03 -37.66
CA LEU A 17 13.72 -4.82 -36.42
C LEU A 17 13.16 -3.40 -36.39
N ALA A 18 11.94 -3.21 -36.88
CA ALA A 18 11.12 -2.09 -36.48
C ALA A 18 10.60 -2.40 -35.06
N GLY A 19 11.40 -2.06 -34.06
CA GLY A 19 10.94 -2.01 -32.68
C GLY A 19 9.77 -1.05 -32.60
N LEU A 20 8.55 -1.60 -32.52
CA LEU A 20 7.39 -0.86 -32.07
C LEU A 20 7.66 -0.47 -30.61
N VAL A 21 8.13 0.76 -30.40
CA VAL A 21 8.07 1.40 -29.09
C VAL A 21 6.60 1.51 -28.76
N GLN A 22 6.11 0.60 -27.91
CA GLN A 22 4.77 0.71 -27.38
C GLN A 22 4.67 2.05 -26.61
N PRO A 23 3.54 2.79 -26.72
CA PRO A 23 3.36 4.01 -25.95
C PRO A 23 3.45 3.68 -24.46
N GLY A 24 4.12 4.57 -23.72
CA GLY A 24 4.56 4.37 -22.35
C GLY A 24 3.48 3.79 -21.44
N TRP A 25 3.77 2.61 -20.92
CA TRP A 25 3.17 2.12 -19.69
C TRP A 25 3.63 3.10 -18.59
N SER A 26 2.71 3.69 -17.84
CA SER A 26 3.10 4.41 -16.62
C SER A 26 3.75 3.37 -15.69
N GLU A 27 5.04 3.55 -15.37
CA GLU A 27 5.71 2.63 -14.44
C GLU A 27 5.05 2.77 -13.07
N GLU A 28 4.28 1.75 -12.67
CA GLU A 28 3.80 1.64 -11.29
C GLU A 28 5.02 1.66 -10.36
N ARG A 29 5.15 2.72 -9.55
CA ARG A 29 6.26 2.82 -8.61
C ARG A 29 5.90 2.04 -7.37
N GLU A 30 6.74 1.08 -7.01
CA GLU A 30 6.55 0.30 -5.77
C GLU A 30 6.55 1.19 -4.52
N LYS A 31 7.32 2.29 -4.56
CA LYS A 31 7.44 3.32 -3.51
C LYS A 31 7.70 4.69 -4.12
N VAL A 32 7.31 5.74 -3.39
CA VAL A 32 7.76 7.12 -3.59
C VAL A 32 8.20 7.75 -2.27
N ASP A 33 9.21 8.61 -2.32
CA ASP A 33 9.60 9.45 -1.18
C ASP A 33 8.67 10.66 -1.07
N CYS A 34 8.34 11.05 0.17
CA CYS A 34 7.48 12.19 0.45
C CYS A 34 8.25 13.52 0.29
N TYR A 35 7.50 14.61 0.12
CA TYR A 35 8.10 15.92 -0.12
C TYR A 35 8.84 16.43 1.12
N LYS A 36 10.13 16.78 0.96
CA LYS A 36 10.94 17.37 2.04
C LYS A 36 10.44 18.75 2.52
N SER A 37 9.56 19.38 1.76
CA SER A 37 8.98 20.69 2.08
C SER A 37 7.75 20.63 2.99
N VAL A 38 7.30 19.43 3.38
CA VAL A 38 6.17 19.26 4.29
C VAL A 38 6.52 19.87 5.65
N LYS A 39 5.74 20.89 6.06
CA LYS A 39 5.92 21.60 7.34
C LYS A 39 4.96 21.14 8.44
N ASP A 40 3.90 20.43 8.05
CA ASP A 40 2.87 19.96 8.97
C ASP A 40 3.20 18.54 9.46
N THR A 41 2.57 18.09 10.54
CA THR A 41 2.87 16.78 11.17
C THR A 41 1.61 16.01 11.51
N ILE A 42 1.74 14.69 11.67
CA ILE A 42 0.61 13.85 12.11
C ILE A 42 0.07 14.24 13.49
N TYR A 43 0.81 15.01 14.29
CA TYR A 43 0.44 15.36 15.66
C TYR A 43 -0.77 16.29 15.76
N ASN A 44 -1.13 16.96 14.66
CA ASN A 44 -2.34 17.77 14.57
C ASN A 44 -3.61 16.93 14.34
N TYR A 45 -3.48 15.60 14.31
CA TYR A 45 -4.55 14.67 13.99
C TYR A 45 -4.64 13.57 15.06
N GLY A 46 -5.72 12.81 14.98
CA GLY A 46 -6.00 11.67 15.83
C GLY A 46 -7.21 10.91 15.29
N ALA A 47 -7.50 9.76 15.87
CA ALA A 47 -8.63 8.94 15.46
C ALA A 47 -9.22 8.16 16.63
N MET A 48 -10.51 7.82 16.50
CA MET A 48 -11.23 6.99 17.46
C MET A 48 -10.86 5.52 17.26
N THR A 49 -10.57 4.81 18.34
CA THR A 49 -10.31 3.36 18.33
C THR A 49 -11.50 2.58 17.79
N ILE A 50 -11.24 1.39 17.24
CA ILE A 50 -12.28 0.61 16.55
C ILE A 50 -13.47 0.22 17.45
N ASP A 51 -13.24 0.03 18.74
CA ASP A 51 -14.28 -0.19 19.76
C ASP A 51 -15.11 1.07 20.07
N GLY A 52 -14.57 2.26 19.79
CA GLY A 52 -15.19 3.54 20.09
C GLY A 52 -14.91 4.08 21.49
N ASP A 53 -14.01 3.44 22.24
CA ASP A 53 -13.79 3.74 23.65
C ASP A 53 -12.76 4.86 23.88
N GLU A 54 -11.82 5.08 22.96
CA GLU A 54 -10.74 6.07 23.12
C GLU A 54 -10.49 6.88 21.83
N TYR A 55 -10.44 8.20 21.97
CA TYR A 55 -9.85 9.07 20.93
C TYR A 55 -8.35 9.18 21.17
N ILE A 56 -7.55 8.69 20.22
CA ILE A 56 -6.08 8.72 20.32
C ILE A 56 -5.54 9.89 19.48
N PRO A 57 -5.02 10.97 20.10
CA PRO A 57 -4.22 11.96 19.39
C PRO A 57 -2.90 11.34 18.96
N PHE A 58 -2.49 11.52 17.70
CA PHE A 58 -1.27 10.89 17.18
C PHE A 58 0.01 11.51 17.75
N GLU A 59 -0.09 12.63 18.47
CA GLU A 59 0.99 13.14 19.33
C GLU A 59 1.49 12.08 20.34
N ARG A 60 0.64 11.13 20.76
CA ARG A 60 1.04 9.98 21.60
C ARG A 60 2.17 9.15 20.96
N TYR A 61 2.33 9.21 19.64
CA TYR A 61 3.37 8.50 18.90
C TYR A 61 4.62 9.34 18.64
N ARG A 62 4.79 10.48 19.32
CA ARG A 62 6.03 11.27 19.27
C ARG A 62 7.25 10.42 19.57
N GLY A 63 8.30 10.56 18.76
CA GLY A 63 9.52 9.77 18.89
C GLY A 63 9.45 8.36 18.28
N LYS A 64 8.30 7.94 17.73
CA LYS A 64 8.12 6.62 17.11
C LYS A 64 7.97 6.74 15.60
N MET A 65 8.39 5.71 14.87
CA MET A 65 8.02 5.57 13.47
C MET A 65 6.61 5.01 13.39
N VAL A 66 5.77 5.62 12.56
CA VAL A 66 4.36 5.24 12.46
C VAL A 66 4.04 4.82 11.04
N LEU A 67 3.59 3.57 10.87
CA LEU A 67 3.15 3.03 9.59
C LEU A 67 1.61 3.06 9.53
N PHE A 68 1.08 3.98 8.73
CA PHE A 68 -0.35 4.07 8.45
C PHE A 68 -0.71 3.13 7.32
N VAL A 69 -1.73 2.29 7.51
CA VAL A 69 -2.23 1.35 6.50
C VAL A 69 -3.74 1.45 6.40
N ASN A 70 -4.28 1.60 5.18
CA ASN A 70 -5.72 1.56 4.95
C ASN A 70 -6.22 0.14 4.62
N GLY A 71 -7.46 -0.17 4.99
CA GLY A 71 -8.10 -1.47 4.79
C GLY A 71 -8.04 -2.35 6.05
N GLY A 72 -9.09 -3.14 6.27
CA GLY A 72 -9.23 -4.00 7.46
C GLY A 72 -9.24 -5.50 7.15
N GLY A 73 -9.69 -5.92 5.96
CA GLY A 73 -9.88 -7.33 5.61
C GLY A 73 -8.88 -7.89 4.60
N CYS A 74 -8.55 -9.18 4.67
CA CYS A 74 -7.60 -9.81 3.74
C CYS A 74 -8.08 -9.76 2.28
N ARG A 75 -7.16 -9.59 1.31
CA ARG A 75 -7.50 -9.70 -0.11
C ARG A 75 -7.99 -11.12 -0.44
N CYS A 76 -9.07 -11.21 -1.22
CA CYS A 76 -9.28 -12.36 -2.11
C CYS A 76 -8.36 -12.15 -3.33
N GLY A 77 -7.41 -13.05 -3.56
CA GLY A 77 -6.67 -13.10 -4.82
C GLY A 77 -7.65 -13.37 -5.97
N GLY A 78 -7.84 -12.37 -6.83
CA GLY A 78 -8.66 -12.48 -8.03
C GLY A 78 -7.91 -11.90 -9.21
N MET A 79 -7.42 -12.79 -10.08
CA MET A 79 -6.89 -12.54 -11.42
C MET A 79 -5.45 -12.01 -11.47
N HIS A 80 -4.48 -12.92 -11.61
CA HIS A 80 -3.68 -13.17 -12.82
C HIS A 80 -3.01 -14.55 -12.66
N GLY A 81 -3.18 -15.41 -13.65
CA GLY A 81 -2.80 -16.83 -13.64
C GLY A 81 -1.31 -17.08 -13.65
N VAL A 82 -0.64 -16.84 -12.52
CA VAL A 82 0.66 -17.44 -12.24
C VAL A 82 0.45 -18.34 -11.03
N LEU A 83 0.86 -19.60 -11.19
CA LEU A 83 1.06 -20.57 -10.12
C LEU A 83 2.14 -20.03 -9.17
N LEU A 84 1.81 -19.02 -8.37
CA LEU A 84 2.57 -18.63 -7.20
C LEU A 84 1.87 -19.26 -6.00
N SER A 85 2.66 -20.00 -5.22
CA SER A 85 2.29 -20.83 -4.09
C SER A 85 1.70 -20.07 -2.88
N HIS A 86 1.06 -18.91 -3.06
CA HIS A 86 0.49 -18.12 -1.97
C HIS A 86 -0.89 -17.52 -2.32
N PRO A 87 -1.95 -18.34 -2.45
CA PRO A 87 -3.30 -17.85 -2.79
C PRO A 87 -4.00 -17.05 -1.66
N TRP A 88 -3.34 -16.84 -0.53
CA TRP A 88 -3.96 -16.44 0.74
C TRP A 88 -3.19 -15.33 1.49
N LEU A 89 -2.67 -14.32 0.77
CA LEU A 89 -1.96 -13.22 1.43
C LEU A 89 -2.93 -12.38 2.27
N CYS A 90 -2.99 -12.67 3.57
CA CYS A 90 -3.66 -11.81 4.53
C CYS A 90 -2.66 -10.79 5.07
N LEU A 91 -2.68 -9.59 4.50
CA LEU A 91 -1.78 -8.52 4.89
C LEU A 91 -1.80 -8.18 6.40
N PRO A 92 -2.94 -8.24 7.12
CA PRO A 92 -2.95 -8.16 8.59
C PRO A 92 -1.97 -9.11 9.29
N ALA A 93 -1.79 -10.34 8.80
CA ALA A 93 -0.85 -11.29 9.43
C ALA A 93 0.61 -10.90 9.19
N GLU A 94 0.94 -10.41 7.99
CA GLU A 94 2.27 -9.89 7.68
C GLU A 94 2.58 -8.60 8.44
N LEU A 95 1.57 -7.74 8.63
CA LEU A 95 1.68 -6.54 9.46
C LEU A 95 1.90 -6.89 10.94
N ASN A 96 1.28 -7.98 11.44
CA ASN A 96 1.58 -8.48 12.78
C ASN A 96 3.05 -8.88 12.92
N ALA A 97 3.59 -9.60 11.94
CA ALA A 97 5.00 -10.00 11.93
C ALA A 97 5.91 -8.76 11.89
N LEU A 98 5.64 -7.80 11.01
CA LEU A 98 6.38 -6.54 10.91
C LEU A 98 6.36 -5.75 12.23
N GLN A 99 5.17 -5.60 12.83
CA GLN A 99 5.01 -4.92 14.12
C GLN A 99 5.82 -5.62 15.21
N ASN A 100 5.83 -6.95 15.27
CA ASN A 100 6.61 -7.70 16.26
C ASN A 100 8.13 -7.53 16.05
N GLU A 101 8.59 -7.66 14.81
CA GLU A 101 10.02 -7.59 14.47
C GLU A 101 10.62 -6.20 14.74
N LEU A 102 9.86 -5.13 14.44
CA LEU A 102 10.37 -3.76 14.50
C LEU A 102 9.85 -2.95 15.71
N ARG A 103 9.10 -3.57 16.62
CA ARG A 103 8.57 -2.90 17.82
C ARG A 103 9.68 -2.25 18.65
N ASP A 104 10.74 -3.00 18.90
CA ASP A 104 11.82 -2.58 19.80
C ASP A 104 12.72 -1.51 19.14
N GLN A 105 12.58 -1.33 17.83
CA GLN A 105 13.19 -0.25 17.06
C GLN A 105 12.26 0.98 16.92
N GLY A 106 11.12 0.97 17.61
CA GLY A 106 10.21 2.09 17.69
C GLY A 106 9.16 2.16 16.58
N LEU A 107 8.91 1.06 15.85
CA LEU A 107 7.81 1.01 14.87
C LEU A 107 6.45 0.80 15.55
N VAL A 108 5.46 1.56 15.10
CA VAL A 108 4.03 1.39 15.43
C VAL A 108 3.23 1.32 14.14
N VAL A 109 2.46 0.26 13.98
CA VAL A 109 1.51 0.08 12.87
C VAL A 109 0.13 0.58 13.31
N LEU A 110 -0.53 1.34 12.44
CA LEU A 110 -1.88 1.86 12.65
C LEU A 110 -2.77 1.47 11.46
N GLY A 111 -3.85 0.72 11.72
CA GLY A 111 -4.78 0.26 10.70
C GLY A 111 -6.08 1.07 10.64
N PHE A 112 -6.46 1.47 9.43
CA PHE A 112 -7.66 2.26 9.16
C PHE A 112 -8.58 1.52 8.18
N PRO A 113 -9.56 0.74 8.68
CA PRO A 113 -10.52 0.07 7.83
C PRO A 113 -11.25 1.06 6.92
N SER A 114 -11.49 0.67 5.66
CA SER A 114 -12.20 1.50 4.70
C SER A 114 -12.96 0.65 3.70
N ASN A 115 -14.19 1.05 3.39
CA ASN A 115 -15.06 0.34 2.46
C ASN A 115 -15.08 0.94 1.05
N GLN A 116 -14.22 1.92 0.77
CA GLN A 116 -14.23 2.69 -0.47
C GLN A 116 -13.70 1.92 -1.69
N PHE A 117 -13.03 0.78 -1.47
CA PHE A 117 -12.36 0.00 -2.51
C PHE A 117 -13.03 -1.36 -2.67
N GLY A 118 -13.79 -1.53 -3.76
CA GLY A 118 -14.48 -2.78 -4.08
C GLY A 118 -15.51 -3.23 -3.04
N LYS A 119 -15.91 -2.36 -2.10
CA LYS A 119 -16.72 -2.68 -0.91
C LYS A 119 -16.21 -3.89 -0.11
N GLN A 120 -14.89 -3.97 0.05
CA GLN A 120 -14.23 -5.11 0.71
C GLN A 120 -14.30 -5.09 2.24
N GLU A 121 -14.81 -4.01 2.85
CA GLU A 121 -14.99 -3.85 4.29
C GLU A 121 -16.46 -3.54 4.65
N PRO A 122 -17.41 -4.45 4.34
CA PRO A 122 -18.84 -4.17 4.52
C PRO A 122 -19.25 -4.11 5.99
N GLY A 123 -18.58 -4.86 6.87
CA GLY A 123 -18.95 -5.01 8.28
C GLY A 123 -18.81 -3.72 9.09
N GLN A 124 -19.65 -3.56 10.11
CA GLN A 124 -19.58 -2.46 11.08
C GLN A 124 -18.29 -2.57 11.93
N ASN A 125 -17.93 -1.49 12.63
CA ASN A 125 -16.73 -1.47 13.49
C ASN A 125 -16.66 -2.67 14.45
N SER A 126 -17.80 -3.04 15.07
CA SER A 126 -17.92 -4.17 15.98
C SER A 126 -17.75 -5.55 15.32
N GLU A 127 -17.83 -5.65 13.99
CA GLU A 127 -17.78 -6.89 13.23
C GLU A 127 -16.39 -7.17 12.65
N ILE A 128 -15.53 -6.15 12.53
CA ILE A 128 -14.22 -6.25 11.87
C ILE A 128 -13.28 -7.20 12.64
N LEU A 129 -13.13 -7.00 13.96
CA LEU A 129 -12.29 -7.88 14.79
C LEU A 129 -12.81 -9.33 14.81
N PRO A 130 -14.12 -9.60 15.03
CA PRO A 130 -14.68 -10.94 14.87
C PRO A 130 -14.44 -11.55 13.48
N ALA A 131 -14.58 -10.77 12.41
CA ALA A 131 -14.33 -11.24 11.05
C ALA A 131 -12.87 -11.65 10.86
N LEU A 132 -11.92 -10.85 11.37
CA LEU A 132 -10.49 -11.19 11.35
C LEU A 132 -10.20 -12.48 12.13
N LYS A 133 -10.82 -12.64 13.30
CA LYS A 133 -10.61 -13.78 14.20
C LYS A 133 -11.21 -15.09 13.70
N HIS A 134 -12.40 -15.03 13.10
CA HIS A 134 -13.20 -16.22 12.81
C HIS A 134 -13.40 -16.50 11.33
N VAL A 135 -13.35 -15.48 10.47
CA VAL A 135 -13.69 -15.62 9.04
C VAL A 135 -12.44 -15.56 8.17
N ARG A 136 -11.74 -14.43 8.20
CA ARG A 136 -10.52 -14.23 7.44
C ARG A 136 -9.67 -13.11 8.04
N PRO A 137 -8.42 -13.39 8.46
CA PRO A 137 -7.67 -14.62 8.22
C PRO A 137 -8.20 -15.86 8.97
N GLY A 138 -8.99 -15.66 10.04
CA GLY A 138 -9.57 -16.76 10.79
C GLY A 138 -8.56 -17.40 11.74
N GLY A 139 -8.86 -18.60 12.23
CA GLY A 139 -7.91 -19.38 13.06
C GLY A 139 -7.57 -18.75 14.40
N GLY A 140 -8.39 -17.83 14.91
CA GLY A 140 -8.13 -17.12 16.16
C GLY A 140 -7.17 -15.94 16.00
N PHE A 141 -6.93 -15.46 14.78
CA PHE A 141 -6.06 -14.32 14.53
C PHE A 141 -6.55 -13.05 15.22
N GLU A 142 -5.62 -12.33 15.85
CA GLU A 142 -5.86 -11.03 16.47
C GLU A 142 -4.75 -10.06 16.03
N PRO A 143 -5.10 -8.86 15.53
CA PRO A 143 -4.11 -7.82 15.25
C PRO A 143 -3.32 -7.44 16.51
N ASN A 144 -1.99 -7.36 16.41
CA ASN A 144 -1.13 -6.86 17.50
C ASN A 144 -0.82 -5.35 17.36
N PHE A 145 -1.62 -4.66 16.55
CA PHE A 145 -1.50 -3.25 16.25
C PHE A 145 -2.87 -2.58 16.34
N GLN A 146 -2.88 -1.25 16.52
CA GLN A 146 -4.13 -0.52 16.76
C GLN A 146 -4.96 -0.42 15.47
N LEU A 147 -6.22 -0.83 15.55
CA LEU A 147 -7.24 -0.51 14.56
C LEU A 147 -8.08 0.68 15.01
N PHE A 148 -8.39 1.56 14.06
CA PHE A 148 -9.30 2.68 14.26
C PHE A 148 -10.67 2.41 13.66
N GLN A 149 -11.64 3.27 13.95
CA GLN A 149 -12.96 3.18 13.33
C GLN A 149 -12.87 3.23 11.82
N LYS A 150 -13.75 2.47 11.17
CA LYS A 150 -13.90 2.47 9.72
C LYS A 150 -14.30 3.86 9.23
N GLY A 151 -13.63 4.34 8.18
CA GLY A 151 -13.89 5.65 7.62
C GLY A 151 -13.41 5.80 6.19
N ASP A 152 -13.74 6.96 5.63
CA ASP A 152 -13.29 7.34 4.30
C ASP A 152 -11.82 7.80 4.36
N VAL A 153 -11.04 7.40 3.36
CA VAL A 153 -9.65 7.81 3.15
C VAL A 153 -9.49 8.67 1.89
N ASN A 154 -10.52 8.69 1.04
CA ASN A 154 -10.64 9.52 -0.15
C ASN A 154 -11.98 10.27 -0.21
N GLY A 155 -12.06 11.27 -1.09
CA GLY A 155 -13.29 12.03 -1.36
C GLY A 155 -13.62 13.10 -0.32
N ALA A 156 -14.80 13.72 -0.45
CA ALA A 156 -15.17 14.89 0.34
C ALA A 156 -15.27 14.65 1.86
N LYS A 157 -15.42 13.38 2.29
CA LYS A 157 -15.58 12.98 3.70
C LYS A 157 -14.36 12.26 4.25
N GLU A 158 -13.24 12.29 3.54
CA GLU A 158 -12.02 11.64 3.99
C GLU A 158 -11.54 12.14 5.36
N GLN A 159 -10.99 11.24 6.15
CA GLN A 159 -10.36 11.59 7.42
C GLN A 159 -9.19 12.55 7.18
N LYS A 160 -9.13 13.62 7.97
CA LYS A 160 -8.15 14.72 7.77
C LYS A 160 -6.69 14.25 7.76
N VAL A 161 -6.35 13.20 8.52
CA VAL A 161 -5.01 12.61 8.48
C VAL A 161 -4.67 12.05 7.10
N PHE A 162 -5.63 11.45 6.39
CA PHE A 162 -5.40 10.97 5.03
C PHE A 162 -5.35 12.11 4.01
N THR A 163 -6.09 13.21 4.21
CA THR A 163 -5.86 14.44 3.42
C THR A 163 -4.42 14.89 3.53
N PHE A 164 -3.88 14.93 4.76
CA PHE A 164 -2.49 15.30 5.01
C PHE A 164 -1.50 14.32 4.35
N LEU A 165 -1.60 13.03 4.67
CA LEU A 165 -0.69 11.99 4.19
C LEU A 165 -0.64 11.91 2.66
N LYS A 166 -1.80 11.97 2.00
CA LYS A 166 -1.88 11.87 0.53
C LYS A 166 -1.25 13.06 -0.18
N ASN A 167 -1.34 14.26 0.38
CA ASN A 167 -0.74 15.46 -0.20
C ASN A 167 0.73 15.66 0.20
N ALA A 168 1.19 14.95 1.23
CA ALA A 168 2.59 14.98 1.67
C ALA A 168 3.53 14.18 0.77
N CYS A 169 3.01 13.28 -0.07
CA CYS A 169 3.81 12.41 -0.92
C CYS A 169 3.22 12.37 -2.35
N PRO A 170 4.06 12.21 -3.39
CA PRO A 170 3.56 11.95 -4.73
C PRO A 170 2.58 10.75 -4.77
N PRO A 171 1.70 10.64 -5.77
CA PRO A 171 0.98 9.41 -5.98
C PRO A 171 1.94 8.29 -6.43
N VAL A 172 1.67 7.06 -5.99
CA VAL A 172 2.44 5.85 -6.37
C VAL A 172 2.18 5.41 -7.82
N THR A 173 1.02 5.79 -8.36
CA THR A 173 0.67 5.68 -9.79
C THR A 173 -0.31 6.79 -10.13
N GLU A 174 -0.27 7.27 -11.37
CA GLU A 174 -1.22 8.26 -11.88
C GLU A 174 -2.57 7.63 -12.24
N GLU A 175 -2.58 6.31 -12.45
CA GLU A 175 -3.76 5.58 -12.88
C GLU A 175 -4.62 5.13 -11.70
N PHE A 176 -5.93 5.14 -11.93
CA PHE A 176 -6.88 4.49 -11.06
C PHE A 176 -7.22 3.11 -11.61
N GLY A 177 -7.51 2.17 -10.71
CA GLY A 177 -8.14 0.91 -11.11
C GLY A 177 -9.55 1.14 -11.69
N ASN A 178 -10.27 0.06 -11.96
CA ASN A 178 -11.63 0.13 -12.48
C ASN A 178 -12.51 1.12 -11.67
N PRO A 179 -12.97 2.25 -12.26
CA PRO A 179 -13.73 3.26 -11.54
C PRO A 179 -15.02 2.72 -10.90
N ASN A 180 -15.62 1.67 -11.48
CA ASN A 180 -16.82 1.02 -10.92
C ASN A 180 -16.55 0.29 -9.58
N LYS A 181 -15.29 0.17 -9.18
CA LYS A 181 -14.88 -0.38 -7.88
C LYS A 181 -14.40 0.71 -6.91
N LEU A 182 -14.51 1.99 -7.28
CA LEU A 182 -14.10 3.13 -6.47
C LEU A 182 -15.35 3.87 -5.99
N PHE A 183 -15.53 3.97 -4.68
CA PHE A 183 -16.77 4.45 -4.07
C PHE A 183 -16.55 5.77 -3.31
N TRP A 184 -16.08 6.80 -4.01
CA TRP A 184 -15.94 8.16 -3.47
C TRP A 184 -15.97 9.22 -4.57
N GLU A 185 -16.25 10.46 -4.20
CA GLU A 185 -16.14 11.65 -5.05
C GLU A 185 -15.69 12.86 -4.21
N PRO A 186 -14.98 13.84 -4.79
CA PRO A 186 -14.40 13.80 -6.14
C PRO A 186 -13.14 12.91 -6.20
N LEU A 187 -12.82 12.37 -7.38
CA LEU A 187 -11.53 11.74 -7.65
C LEU A 187 -10.40 12.79 -7.73
N ARG A 188 -9.25 12.51 -7.12
CA ARG A 188 -8.06 13.38 -7.09
C ARG A 188 -6.78 12.60 -7.38
N ILE A 189 -5.81 13.21 -8.07
CA ILE A 189 -4.54 12.57 -8.43
C ILE A 189 -3.85 11.87 -7.24
N HIS A 190 -3.86 12.50 -6.06
CA HIS A 190 -3.19 12.00 -4.86
C HIS A 190 -3.99 10.93 -4.09
N ASP A 191 -5.20 10.59 -4.52
CA ASP A 191 -6.05 9.60 -3.85
C ASP A 191 -5.32 8.26 -3.67
N ILE A 192 -5.59 7.61 -2.55
CA ILE A 192 -5.21 6.23 -2.29
C ILE A 192 -5.85 5.37 -3.37
N LYS A 193 -5.08 4.48 -3.97
CA LYS A 193 -5.48 3.73 -5.16
C LYS A 193 -6.25 2.46 -4.83
N TRP A 194 -5.93 1.82 -3.70
CA TRP A 194 -6.61 0.61 -3.26
C TRP A 194 -6.46 0.36 -1.75
N ASN A 195 -7.08 -0.71 -1.26
CA ASN A 195 -6.80 -1.26 0.07
C ASN A 195 -5.32 -1.61 0.20
N PHE A 196 -4.74 -1.29 1.36
CA PHE A 196 -3.38 -1.60 1.78
C PHE A 196 -2.26 -0.76 1.19
N GLU A 197 -2.57 0.47 0.83
CA GLU A 197 -1.55 1.49 0.66
C GLU A 197 -0.98 1.87 2.02
N LYS A 198 0.29 2.28 2.03
CA LYS A 198 1.08 2.42 3.26
C LYS A 198 1.82 3.74 3.25
N PHE A 199 1.83 4.43 4.39
CA PHE A 199 2.58 5.66 4.60
C PHE A 199 3.46 5.49 5.84
N LEU A 200 4.76 5.72 5.69
CA LEU A 200 5.67 5.80 6.83
C LEU A 200 5.81 7.25 7.27
N VAL A 201 5.67 7.46 8.56
CA VAL A 201 5.88 8.75 9.23
C VAL A 201 7.03 8.61 10.21
N GLY A 202 7.89 9.62 10.24
CA GLY A 202 9.07 9.65 11.08
C GLY A 202 8.76 9.95 12.55
N PRO A 203 9.76 9.76 13.43
CA PRO A 203 9.69 10.12 14.85
C PRO A 203 9.44 11.59 15.17
N ASP A 204 9.60 12.48 14.19
CA ASP A 204 9.27 13.90 14.22
C ASP A 204 7.84 14.21 13.74
N GLY A 205 7.10 13.19 13.30
CA GLY A 205 5.73 13.30 12.83
C GLY A 205 5.60 13.69 11.36
N VAL A 206 6.71 13.73 10.62
CA VAL A 206 6.75 14.10 9.19
C VAL A 206 6.71 12.85 8.30
N PRO A 207 5.86 12.81 7.24
CA PRO A 207 5.83 11.71 6.29
C PRO A 207 7.16 11.50 5.56
N ILE A 208 7.60 10.26 5.45
CA ILE A 208 8.90 9.87 4.86
C ILE A 208 8.69 9.27 3.47
N MET A 209 7.82 8.25 3.36
CA MET A 209 7.60 7.51 2.12
C MET A 209 6.22 6.88 2.06
N ARG A 210 5.77 6.59 0.84
CA ARG A 210 4.47 6.01 0.50
C ARG A 210 4.68 4.81 -0.41
N TRP A 211 4.08 3.66 -0.11
CA TRP A 211 4.18 2.44 -0.92
C TRP A 211 2.90 2.12 -1.65
N TYR A 212 3.07 1.56 -2.83
CA TYR A 212 1.97 0.99 -3.59
C TYR A 212 1.32 -0.17 -2.83
N HIS A 213 0.03 -0.35 -3.05
CA HIS A 213 -0.74 -1.34 -2.30
C HIS A 213 -0.28 -2.79 -2.54
N ARG A 214 0.44 -3.06 -3.64
CA ARG A 214 1.01 -4.38 -3.96
C ARG A 214 2.45 -4.59 -3.47
N ALA A 215 3.09 -3.55 -2.95
CA ALA A 215 4.43 -3.68 -2.38
C ALA A 215 4.42 -4.74 -1.26
N ASN A 216 5.34 -5.69 -1.34
CA ASN A 216 5.49 -6.76 -0.36
C ASN A 216 5.92 -6.18 1.00
N ILE A 217 5.41 -6.73 2.10
CA ILE A 217 5.80 -6.32 3.46
C ILE A 217 7.31 -6.50 3.70
N GLU A 218 7.96 -7.46 3.05
CA GLU A 218 9.42 -7.60 3.10
C GLU A 218 10.14 -6.38 2.50
N VAL A 219 9.65 -5.84 1.38
CA VAL A 219 10.19 -4.61 0.78
C VAL A 219 10.00 -3.43 1.73
N VAL A 220 8.78 -3.28 2.26
CA VAL A 220 8.45 -2.24 3.26
C VAL A 220 9.38 -2.35 4.48
N LYS A 221 9.62 -3.56 4.98
CA LYS A 221 10.53 -3.83 6.10
C LYS A 221 11.95 -3.37 5.77
N ASN A 222 12.47 -3.80 4.62
CA ASN A 222 13.84 -3.47 4.21
C ASN A 222 14.04 -1.96 4.04
N ASP A 223 13.04 -1.27 3.49
CA ASP A 223 13.03 0.20 3.39
C ASP A 223 13.04 0.88 4.77
N ILE A 224 12.20 0.43 5.70
CA ILE A 224 12.16 0.96 7.08
C ILE A 224 13.51 0.74 7.77
N MET A 225 14.09 -0.46 7.64
CA MET A 225 15.40 -0.80 8.20
C MET A 225 16.54 0.02 7.58
N ALA A 226 16.46 0.30 6.27
CA ALA A 226 17.42 1.16 5.60
C ALA A 226 17.34 2.60 6.13
N TYR A 227 16.13 3.13 6.29
CA TYR A 227 15.91 4.45 6.88
C TYR A 227 16.43 4.54 8.32
N LEU A 228 16.16 3.53 9.15
CA LEU A 228 16.67 3.47 10.52
C LEU A 228 18.20 3.50 10.59
N ARG A 229 18.88 2.71 9.74
CA ARG A 229 20.36 2.69 9.67
C ARG A 229 20.93 4.05 9.29
N GLN A 230 20.38 4.68 8.25
CA GLN A 230 20.80 6.01 7.81
C GLN A 230 20.67 7.08 8.89
N ARG A 231 19.69 6.93 9.79
CA ARG A 231 19.49 7.84 10.93
C ARG A 231 20.47 7.61 12.08
N GLN A 232 20.95 6.39 12.27
CA GLN A 232 21.94 6.07 13.31
C GLN A 232 23.35 6.53 12.92
N GLU A 233 23.60 6.69 11.63
CA GLU A 233 24.87 7.16 11.08
C GLU A 233 25.00 8.70 11.06
N GLN A 234 23.90 9.42 11.36
CA GLN A 234 23.83 10.89 11.44
C GLN A 234 23.88 11.37 12.89
#